data_AF-A0A8S3U6Q8-F1
#
_entry.id   AF-A0A8S3U6Q8-F1
#
_cell.length_a   1.000
_cell.length_b   1.000
_cell.length_c   1.000
_cell.angle_alpha   90.00
_cell.angle_beta   90.00
_cell.angle_gamma   90.00
#
_symmetry.space_group_name_H-M   'P 1'
#
loop_
_entity.id
_entity.type
_entity.pdbx_description
1 polymer ?
#
loop_
_entity_poly.entity_id
_entity_poly.type
_entity_poly.pdbx_seq_one_letter_code
_entity_poly.pdbx_strand_id
1 'polypeptide(L)'
;MDATTSLADDLQDLQLDRVDNKLKSNEELDKLTVDERLSDIERAVYLLSSGQEVQRISVINNLPDLLKDTDSHDECMRRVVPKVREVLHVAQCEMQYAASAAFLQILQKNLVPIQNYTQTFLQTILNSVDGKDPEVSSAWLDTLLDVIELLPKDVIKKEILHDPIAKGQLSQSVAARMACCKILGKICTKFESFVIKKEILPVVQSLCQDVDYEVRGCMCNQLHSVARGLGLEATKSAILPELVELTKDEECSVRVHGLETVVNVLASLDSETCSSTIIPLVCKFCQQAMQAEDSTLPEVGKQIGKIAHGLLAYLTDEQKQWFVDYFKKLCKVGLSLEKLKGNRDIVEKDISPTITEIPDFTEDDKFLECRKNCAYNFPAMVLFIGAKHFKSELLGCFSSLCKDPNVQVRKTVSGGFHEVSRVLGQHVAVLQPDLILLLKDESVDVLRGGLVVIIHCQNQSSMY
;
A
#
# COMPACT_ATOMS: atom_id res chain seq x y z
N MET A 1 50.50 23.44 -22.35
CA MET A 1 51.42 22.96 -21.30
C MET A 1 50.73 23.00 -19.96
N ASP A 2 50.03 21.98 -19.50
CA ASP A 2 49.13 21.04 -20.18
C ASP A 2 48.22 20.51 -19.06
N ALA A 3 46.98 20.99 -19.03
CA ALA A 3 45.94 20.53 -18.11
C ALA A 3 45.46 19.10 -18.42
N THR A 4 46.01 18.50 -19.46
CA THR A 4 45.78 17.13 -19.94
C THR A 4 46.51 16.08 -19.12
N THR A 5 47.56 16.43 -18.37
CA THR A 5 48.33 15.44 -17.57
C THR A 5 47.68 15.17 -16.20
N SER A 6 47.03 16.17 -15.60
CA SER A 6 46.38 16.03 -14.28
C SER A 6 45.13 15.14 -14.30
N LEU A 7 44.36 15.19 -15.40
CA LEU A 7 43.15 14.36 -15.53
C LEU A 7 43.50 12.88 -15.80
N ALA A 8 44.68 12.61 -16.35
CA ALA A 8 45.14 11.24 -16.64
C ALA A 8 45.61 10.50 -15.38
N ASP A 9 46.21 11.22 -14.43
CA ASP A 9 46.66 10.65 -13.15
C ASP A 9 45.47 10.44 -12.19
N ASP A 10 44.48 11.34 -12.15
CA ASP A 10 43.28 11.21 -11.31
C ASP A 10 42.32 10.08 -11.79
N LEU A 11 42.36 9.72 -13.08
CA LEU A 11 41.61 8.59 -13.64
C LEU A 11 42.24 7.23 -13.36
N GLN A 12 43.53 7.18 -12.99
CA GLN A 12 44.24 5.94 -12.68
C GLN A 12 43.95 5.40 -11.28
N ASP A 13 43.55 6.28 -10.35
CA ASP A 13 43.13 5.91 -8.98
C ASP A 13 41.69 5.39 -8.92
N LEU A 14 40.87 5.72 -9.92
CA LEU A 14 39.59 5.07 -10.16
C LEU A 14 39.88 3.76 -10.89
N GLN A 15 39.89 2.62 -10.20
CA GLN A 15 40.04 1.27 -10.75
C GLN A 15 38.86 0.86 -11.69
N LEU A 16 38.42 1.73 -12.59
CA LEU A 16 37.30 1.55 -13.50
C LEU A 16 37.62 0.62 -14.69
N ASP A 17 38.90 0.33 -14.95
CA ASP A 17 39.34 -0.62 -15.98
C ASP A 17 39.56 -2.04 -15.48
N ARG A 18 39.32 -2.32 -14.20
CA ARG A 18 39.20 -3.70 -13.72
C ARG A 18 37.74 -4.13 -13.74
N VAL A 19 37.16 -4.16 -14.93
CA VAL A 19 36.17 -5.21 -15.21
C VAL A 19 36.93 -6.50 -14.92
N ASP A 20 36.49 -7.24 -13.91
CA ASP A 20 37.01 -8.56 -13.57
C ASP A 20 36.68 -9.53 -14.73
N ASN A 21 37.29 -9.31 -15.89
CA ASN A 21 37.22 -10.13 -17.08
C ASN A 21 38.10 -11.36 -16.87
N LYS A 22 37.88 -12.09 -15.78
CA LYS A 22 38.14 -13.52 -15.80
C LYS A 22 37.08 -14.11 -16.73
N LEU A 23 37.42 -14.14 -18.02
CA LEU A 23 36.75 -15.01 -18.99
C LEU A 23 36.68 -16.39 -18.34
N LYS A 24 35.46 -16.89 -18.14
CA LYS A 24 35.21 -18.21 -17.58
C LYS A 24 36.09 -19.22 -18.31
N SER A 25 36.73 -20.12 -17.57
CA SER A 25 37.61 -21.11 -18.19
C SER A 25 36.82 -21.96 -19.19
N ASN A 26 37.48 -22.56 -20.20
CA ASN A 26 36.79 -23.44 -21.15
C ASN A 26 36.04 -24.58 -20.44
N GLU A 27 36.55 -25.06 -19.29
CA GLU A 27 35.83 -26.04 -18.45
C GLU A 27 34.59 -25.46 -17.75
N GLU A 28 34.62 -24.18 -17.34
CA GLU A 28 33.43 -23.49 -16.79
C GLU A 28 32.42 -23.16 -17.89
N LEU A 29 32.87 -22.84 -19.11
CA LEU A 29 32.01 -22.64 -20.27
C LEU A 29 31.37 -23.96 -20.72
N ASP A 30 32.13 -25.06 -20.76
CA ASP A 30 31.59 -26.39 -21.07
C ASP A 30 30.57 -26.84 -20.01
N LYS A 31 30.80 -26.54 -18.73
CA LYS A 31 29.83 -26.80 -17.64
C LYS A 31 28.55 -25.97 -17.76
N LEU A 32 28.61 -24.82 -18.43
CA LEU A 32 27.48 -23.91 -18.65
C LEU A 32 26.76 -24.16 -19.99
N THR A 33 27.39 -24.91 -20.89
CA THR A 33 26.86 -25.20 -22.23
C THR A 33 25.90 -26.38 -22.14
N VAL A 34 24.68 -26.17 -22.65
CA VAL A 34 23.67 -27.23 -22.76
C VAL A 34 23.71 -27.77 -24.18
N ASP A 35 23.59 -29.08 -24.34
CA ASP A 35 23.52 -29.72 -25.67
C ASP A 35 22.33 -29.15 -26.47
N GLU A 36 22.64 -28.53 -27.61
CA GLU A 36 21.66 -27.90 -28.51
C GLU A 36 20.68 -28.90 -29.14
N ARG A 37 20.96 -30.21 -29.03
CA ARG A 37 20.11 -31.28 -29.57
C ARG A 37 18.95 -31.66 -28.64
N LEU A 38 18.95 -31.18 -27.40
CA LEU A 38 17.89 -31.46 -26.44
C LEU A 38 16.60 -30.74 -26.83
N SER A 39 15.48 -31.42 -26.72
CA SER A 39 14.17 -30.77 -26.76
C SER A 39 14.01 -29.77 -25.61
N ASP A 40 13.06 -28.85 -25.73
CA ASP A 40 12.78 -27.84 -24.69
C ASP A 40 12.45 -28.48 -23.34
N ILE A 41 11.75 -29.62 -23.35
CA ILE A 41 11.41 -30.39 -22.15
C ILE A 41 12.65 -31.06 -21.54
N GLU A 42 13.48 -31.71 -22.35
CA GLU A 42 14.70 -32.37 -21.86
C GLU A 42 15.69 -31.36 -21.30
N ARG A 43 15.84 -30.22 -21.99
CA ARG A 43 16.64 -29.08 -21.55
C ARG A 43 16.14 -28.52 -20.22
N ALA A 44 14.83 -28.32 -20.07
CA ALA A 44 14.24 -27.87 -18.81
C ALA A 44 14.53 -28.85 -17.65
N VAL A 45 14.35 -30.15 -17.87
CA VAL A 45 14.63 -31.19 -16.85
C VAL A 45 16.11 -31.24 -16.49
N TYR A 46 17.00 -31.14 -17.48
CA TYR A 46 18.45 -31.12 -17.26
C TYR A 46 18.86 -29.89 -16.43
N LEU A 47 18.40 -28.70 -16.81
CA LEU A 47 18.72 -27.46 -16.10
C LEU A 47 18.19 -27.46 -14.66
N LEU A 48 16.99 -27.99 -14.42
CA LEU A 48 16.46 -28.14 -13.06
C LEU A 48 17.30 -29.12 -12.21
N SER A 49 17.82 -30.18 -12.83
CA SER A 49 18.54 -31.24 -12.12
C SER A 49 20.02 -30.91 -11.87
N SER A 50 20.67 -30.24 -12.82
CA SER A 50 22.13 -30.06 -12.83
C SER A 50 22.59 -28.65 -13.17
N GLY A 51 21.67 -27.75 -13.53
CA GLY A 51 21.99 -26.35 -13.85
C GLY A 51 22.28 -25.50 -12.62
N GLN A 52 22.87 -24.33 -12.88
CA GLN A 52 23.06 -23.27 -11.87
C GLN A 52 21.73 -22.59 -11.52
N GLU A 53 21.69 -21.91 -10.38
CA GLU A 53 20.49 -21.24 -9.87
C GLU A 53 19.80 -20.34 -10.90
N VAL A 54 20.55 -19.47 -11.58
CA VAL A 54 20.03 -18.59 -12.65
C VAL A 54 19.37 -19.39 -13.78
N GLN A 55 19.92 -20.55 -14.14
CA GLN A 55 19.34 -21.41 -15.18
C GLN A 55 18.06 -22.09 -14.69
N ARG A 56 18.01 -22.52 -13.41
CA ARG A 56 16.78 -23.08 -12.81
C ARG A 56 15.67 -22.04 -12.74
N ILE A 57 16.00 -20.81 -12.32
CA ILE A 57 15.09 -19.67 -12.30
C ILE A 57 14.57 -19.40 -13.72
N SER A 58 15.45 -19.41 -14.73
CA SER A 58 15.05 -19.24 -16.12
C SER A 58 14.04 -20.30 -16.58
N VAL A 59 14.22 -21.57 -16.19
CA VAL A 59 13.24 -22.63 -16.49
C VAL A 59 11.90 -22.36 -15.80
N ILE A 60 11.90 -21.93 -14.53
CA ILE A 60 10.68 -21.61 -13.79
C ILE A 60 9.93 -20.43 -14.41
N ASN A 61 10.64 -19.36 -14.77
CA ASN A 61 10.04 -18.21 -15.45
C ASN A 61 9.43 -18.58 -16.80
N ASN A 62 10.03 -19.54 -17.51
CA ASN A 62 9.56 -20.03 -18.80
C ASN A 62 8.51 -21.16 -18.67
N LEU A 63 8.20 -21.63 -17.46
CA LEU A 63 7.24 -22.72 -17.24
C LEU A 63 5.85 -22.44 -17.84
N PRO A 64 5.28 -21.21 -17.76
CA PRO A 64 4.02 -20.91 -18.44
C PRO A 64 4.10 -21.10 -19.95
N ASP A 65 5.21 -20.72 -20.59
CA ASP A 65 5.35 -20.86 -22.04
C ASP A 65 5.54 -22.33 -22.45
N LEU A 66 6.24 -23.13 -21.64
CA LEU A 66 6.34 -24.59 -21.84
C LEU A 66 4.99 -25.29 -21.70
N LEU A 67 4.12 -24.84 -20.79
CA LEU A 67 2.78 -25.41 -20.63
C LEU A 67 1.78 -24.94 -21.70
N LYS A 68 2.09 -23.84 -22.40
CA LYS A 68 1.26 -23.32 -23.48
C LYS A 68 1.39 -24.14 -24.76
N ASP A 69 2.55 -24.76 -24.98
CA ASP A 69 2.79 -25.62 -26.14
C ASP A 69 1.93 -26.89 -26.07
N THR A 70 1.03 -27.06 -27.04
CA THR A 70 0.05 -28.15 -27.05
C THR A 70 0.69 -29.50 -27.32
N ASP A 71 1.77 -29.55 -28.11
CA ASP A 71 2.41 -30.80 -28.51
C ASP A 71 3.23 -31.40 -27.34
N SER A 72 3.77 -30.55 -26.47
CA SER A 72 4.62 -30.94 -25.34
C SER A 72 3.95 -30.79 -23.96
N HIS A 73 2.67 -30.36 -23.90
CA HIS A 73 1.93 -30.08 -22.66
C HIS A 73 1.95 -31.25 -21.66
N ASP A 74 1.52 -32.44 -22.08
CA ASP A 74 1.44 -33.62 -21.21
C ASP A 74 2.82 -34.09 -20.75
N GLU A 75 3.85 -33.86 -21.58
CA GLU A 75 5.22 -34.18 -21.21
C GLU A 75 5.77 -33.18 -20.20
N CYS A 76 5.51 -31.87 -20.39
CA CYS A 76 5.84 -30.82 -19.44
C CYS A 76 5.22 -31.10 -18.06
N MET A 77 3.93 -31.42 -18.02
CA MET A 77 3.21 -31.76 -16.79
C MET A 77 3.78 -33.00 -16.09
N ARG A 78 4.27 -34.00 -16.83
CA ARG A 78 4.83 -35.24 -16.27
C ARG A 78 6.29 -35.15 -15.88
N ARG A 79 7.09 -34.32 -16.56
CA ARG A 79 8.56 -34.29 -16.40
C ARG A 79 9.08 -33.02 -15.76
N VAL A 80 8.59 -31.85 -16.17
CA VAL A 80 9.10 -30.55 -15.71
C VAL A 80 8.44 -30.14 -14.39
N VAL A 81 7.11 -30.17 -14.31
CA VAL A 81 6.37 -29.71 -13.12
C VAL A 81 6.78 -30.46 -11.84
N PRO A 82 6.92 -31.81 -11.82
CA PRO A 82 7.38 -32.51 -10.64
C PRO A 82 8.80 -32.10 -10.24
N LYS A 83 9.69 -31.84 -11.22
CA LYS A 83 11.05 -31.39 -10.94
C LYS A 83 11.10 -29.98 -10.38
N VAL A 84 10.27 -29.07 -10.89
CA VAL A 84 10.12 -27.72 -10.30
C VAL A 84 9.71 -27.83 -8.82
N ARG A 85 8.73 -28.69 -8.50
CA ARG A 85 8.29 -28.88 -7.10
C ARG A 85 9.38 -29.48 -6.20
N GLU A 86 10.18 -30.40 -6.73
CA GLU A 86 11.29 -31.02 -6.00
C GLU A 86 12.37 -29.99 -5.66
N VAL A 87 12.79 -29.17 -6.62
CA VAL A 87 13.84 -28.17 -6.39
C VAL A 87 13.38 -27.02 -5.49
N LEU A 88 12.07 -26.72 -5.47
CA LEU A 88 11.53 -25.66 -4.62
C LEU A 88 11.65 -25.93 -3.13
N HIS A 89 11.79 -27.18 -2.68
CA HIS A 89 11.92 -27.46 -1.24
C HIS A 89 13.21 -26.90 -0.62
N VAL A 90 14.27 -26.75 -1.44
CA VAL A 90 15.59 -26.26 -1.03
C VAL A 90 16.01 -24.99 -1.77
N ALA A 91 15.06 -24.35 -2.46
CA ALA A 91 15.30 -23.16 -3.26
C ALA A 91 15.51 -21.91 -2.39
N GLN A 92 16.38 -21.01 -2.85
CA GLN A 92 16.56 -19.68 -2.25
C GLN A 92 15.41 -18.74 -2.64
N CYS A 93 15.37 -17.56 -2.02
CA CYS A 93 14.28 -16.59 -2.15
C CYS A 93 13.98 -16.21 -3.61
N GLU A 94 15.00 -15.93 -4.42
CA GLU A 94 14.82 -15.54 -5.83
C GLU A 94 14.03 -16.57 -6.64
N MET A 95 14.35 -17.84 -6.43
CA MET A 95 13.71 -18.96 -7.13
C MET A 95 12.29 -19.21 -6.62
N GLN A 96 12.03 -18.97 -5.32
CA GLN A 96 10.67 -18.98 -4.77
C GLN A 96 9.80 -17.87 -5.37
N TYR A 97 10.34 -16.65 -5.51
CA TYR A 97 9.63 -15.52 -6.13
C TYR A 97 9.33 -15.78 -7.61
N ALA A 98 10.29 -16.36 -8.34
CA ALA A 98 10.06 -16.78 -9.73
C ALA A 98 8.92 -17.81 -9.83
N ALA A 99 8.89 -18.78 -8.91
CA ALA A 99 7.85 -19.81 -8.90
C ALA A 99 6.48 -19.29 -8.52
N SER A 100 6.40 -18.39 -7.52
CA SER A 100 5.13 -17.79 -7.10
C SER A 100 4.49 -17.01 -8.25
N ALA A 101 5.28 -16.20 -8.96
CA ALA A 101 4.84 -15.48 -10.16
C ALA A 101 4.45 -16.43 -11.31
N ALA A 102 5.24 -17.47 -11.58
CA ALA A 102 4.95 -18.44 -12.64
C ALA A 102 3.65 -19.21 -12.37
N PHE A 103 3.41 -19.63 -11.13
CA PHE A 103 2.22 -20.39 -10.75
C PHE A 103 0.95 -19.55 -10.89
N LEU A 104 1.00 -18.27 -10.50
CA LEU A 104 -0.10 -17.35 -10.73
C LEU A 104 -0.40 -17.18 -12.23
N GLN A 105 0.63 -17.00 -13.07
CA GLN A 105 0.46 -16.87 -14.52
C GLN A 105 -0.18 -18.10 -15.15
N ILE A 106 0.16 -19.30 -14.69
CA ILE A 106 -0.43 -20.55 -15.17
C ILE A 106 -1.95 -20.54 -14.98
N LEU A 107 -2.43 -20.06 -13.82
CA LEU A 107 -3.87 -19.93 -13.57
C LEU A 107 -4.50 -18.80 -14.38
N GLN A 108 -3.89 -17.61 -14.40
CA GLN A 108 -4.40 -16.44 -15.12
C GLN A 108 -4.58 -16.70 -16.62
N LYS A 109 -3.64 -17.43 -17.22
CA LYS A 109 -3.65 -17.78 -18.65
C LYS A 109 -4.44 -19.06 -18.94
N ASN A 110 -5.06 -19.69 -17.93
CA ASN A 110 -5.80 -20.96 -18.05
C ASN A 110 -4.99 -22.07 -18.74
N LEU A 111 -3.70 -22.18 -18.42
CA LEU A 111 -2.79 -23.10 -19.12
C LEU A 111 -3.01 -24.56 -18.72
N VAL A 112 -3.60 -24.81 -17.54
CA VAL A 112 -3.93 -26.16 -17.07
C VAL A 112 -5.38 -26.18 -16.58
N PRO A 113 -6.08 -27.34 -16.64
CA PRO A 113 -7.38 -27.49 -16.03
C PRO A 113 -7.35 -27.19 -14.52
N ILE A 114 -8.42 -26.59 -13.99
CA ILE A 114 -8.52 -26.21 -12.57
C ILE A 114 -8.23 -27.40 -11.65
N GLN A 115 -8.72 -28.60 -11.98
CA GLN A 115 -8.45 -29.80 -11.19
C GLN A 115 -6.95 -30.10 -11.08
N ASN A 116 -6.22 -30.01 -12.20
CA ASN A 116 -4.77 -30.22 -12.22
C ASN A 116 -4.06 -29.10 -11.45
N TYR A 117 -4.52 -27.85 -11.60
CA TYR A 117 -3.97 -26.71 -10.86
C TYR A 117 -4.08 -26.91 -9.35
N THR A 118 -5.28 -27.28 -8.89
CA THR A 118 -5.59 -27.54 -7.49
C THR A 118 -4.70 -28.64 -6.91
N GLN A 119 -4.47 -29.74 -7.65
CA GLN A 119 -3.70 -30.88 -7.16
C GLN A 119 -2.17 -30.66 -7.17
N THR A 120 -1.68 -29.67 -7.91
CA THR A 120 -0.24 -29.48 -8.13
C THR A 120 0.27 -28.14 -7.60
N PHE A 121 -0.14 -27.05 -8.24
CA PHE A 121 0.33 -25.70 -7.95
C PHE A 121 -0.29 -25.15 -6.67
N LEU A 122 -1.61 -25.30 -6.47
CA LEU A 122 -2.28 -24.80 -5.26
C LEU A 122 -1.74 -25.47 -3.99
N GLN A 123 -1.53 -26.78 -4.00
CA GLN A 123 -0.94 -27.47 -2.84
C GLN A 123 0.46 -26.96 -2.51
N THR A 124 1.24 -26.58 -3.53
CA THR A 124 2.57 -26.00 -3.31
C THR A 124 2.45 -24.60 -2.71
N ILE A 125 1.53 -23.77 -3.23
CA ILE A 125 1.25 -22.43 -2.68
C ILE A 125 0.85 -22.53 -1.21
N LEU A 126 -0.12 -23.38 -0.87
CA LEU A 126 -0.62 -23.55 0.50
C LEU A 126 0.50 -23.96 1.47
N ASN A 127 1.35 -24.92 1.08
CA ASN A 127 2.48 -25.33 1.90
C ASN A 127 3.54 -24.23 2.07
N SER A 128 3.76 -23.41 1.03
CA SER A 128 4.77 -22.35 1.08
C SER A 128 4.35 -21.11 1.88
N VAL A 129 3.04 -20.88 2.05
CA VAL A 129 2.52 -19.83 2.96
C VAL A 129 2.93 -20.08 4.42
N ASP A 130 3.13 -21.34 4.79
CA ASP A 130 3.62 -21.76 6.11
C ASP A 130 5.14 -21.90 6.19
N GLY A 131 5.86 -21.36 5.21
CA GLY A 131 7.30 -21.37 5.18
C GLY A 131 7.93 -20.68 6.40
N LYS A 132 9.16 -21.11 6.74
CA LYS A 132 9.93 -20.54 7.85
C LYS A 132 10.47 -19.14 7.55
N ASP A 133 10.70 -18.85 6.27
CA ASP A 133 11.21 -17.56 5.81
C ASP A 133 10.04 -16.59 5.63
N PRO A 134 9.95 -15.50 6.41
CA PRO A 134 8.80 -14.60 6.36
C PRO A 134 8.61 -13.88 5.03
N GLU A 135 9.69 -13.55 4.32
CA GLU A 135 9.62 -12.82 3.06
C GLU A 135 9.10 -13.73 1.95
N VAL A 136 9.60 -14.97 1.90
CA VAL A 136 9.10 -16.01 0.98
C VAL A 136 7.65 -16.34 1.28
N SER A 137 7.29 -16.58 2.55
CA SER A 137 5.91 -16.88 2.95
C SER A 137 4.95 -15.73 2.62
N SER A 138 5.40 -14.47 2.75
CA SER A 138 4.61 -13.31 2.34
C SER A 138 4.36 -13.29 0.83
N ALA A 139 5.38 -13.54 0.00
CA ALA A 139 5.22 -13.58 -1.45
C ALA A 139 4.26 -14.70 -1.91
N TRP A 140 4.31 -15.87 -1.25
CA TRP A 140 3.37 -16.96 -1.50
C TRP A 140 1.96 -16.65 -0.99
N LEU A 141 1.83 -15.91 0.11
CA LEU A 141 0.53 -15.45 0.61
C LEU A 141 -0.11 -14.47 -0.38
N ASP A 142 0.64 -13.50 -0.90
CA ASP A 142 0.13 -12.58 -1.92
C ASP A 142 -0.33 -13.33 -3.17
N THR A 143 0.46 -14.33 -3.60
CA THR A 143 0.08 -15.25 -4.68
C THR A 143 -1.20 -16.02 -4.38
N LEU A 144 -1.38 -16.53 -3.15
CA LEU A 144 -2.61 -17.21 -2.74
C LEU A 144 -3.82 -16.28 -2.79
N LEU A 145 -3.68 -15.03 -2.36
CA LEU A 145 -4.75 -14.05 -2.40
C LEU A 145 -5.20 -13.79 -3.85
N ASP A 146 -4.26 -13.65 -4.80
CA ASP A 146 -4.57 -13.50 -6.22
C ASP A 146 -5.22 -14.76 -6.81
N VAL A 147 -4.73 -15.95 -6.44
CA VAL A 147 -5.30 -17.23 -6.85
C VAL A 147 -6.75 -17.39 -6.37
N ILE A 148 -7.08 -16.96 -5.15
CA ILE A 148 -8.47 -16.97 -4.63
C ILE A 148 -9.41 -16.14 -5.51
N GLU A 149 -8.93 -15.08 -6.19
CA GLU A 149 -9.77 -14.32 -7.13
C GLU A 149 -10.13 -15.11 -8.38
N LEU A 150 -9.30 -16.05 -8.79
CA LEU A 150 -9.43 -16.76 -10.06
C LEU A 150 -10.11 -18.13 -9.90
N LEU A 151 -10.06 -18.72 -8.69
CA LEU A 151 -10.60 -20.05 -8.45
C LEU A 151 -12.15 -20.09 -8.37
N PRO A 152 -12.76 -21.20 -8.79
CA PRO A 152 -14.17 -21.50 -8.53
C PRO A 152 -14.51 -21.55 -7.03
N LYS A 153 -15.74 -21.16 -6.67
CA LYS A 153 -16.19 -21.10 -5.26
C LYS A 153 -16.12 -22.45 -4.55
N ASP A 154 -16.42 -23.54 -5.26
CA ASP A 154 -16.37 -24.91 -4.72
C ASP A 154 -14.94 -25.32 -4.36
N VAL A 155 -13.94 -24.96 -5.19
CA VAL A 155 -12.52 -25.19 -4.90
C VAL A 155 -12.08 -24.39 -3.69
N ILE A 156 -12.41 -23.10 -3.63
CA ILE A 156 -12.06 -22.25 -2.48
C ILE A 156 -12.66 -22.82 -1.19
N LYS A 157 -13.95 -23.22 -1.23
CA LYS A 157 -14.63 -23.78 -0.06
C LYS A 157 -14.00 -25.10 0.40
N LYS A 158 -13.66 -25.99 -0.54
CA LYS A 158 -13.18 -27.33 -0.23
C LYS A 158 -11.71 -27.37 0.16
N GLU A 159 -10.87 -26.62 -0.55
CA GLU A 159 -9.41 -26.76 -0.48
C GLU A 159 -8.75 -25.64 0.33
N ILE A 160 -9.39 -24.48 0.48
CA ILE A 160 -8.76 -23.30 1.12
C ILE A 160 -9.45 -22.95 2.44
N LEU A 161 -10.78 -22.87 2.51
CA LEU A 161 -11.51 -22.24 3.62
C LEU A 161 -11.17 -22.78 5.04
N HIS A 162 -10.93 -24.08 5.19
CA HIS A 162 -10.69 -24.69 6.50
C HIS A 162 -9.33 -24.34 7.11
N ASP A 163 -8.31 -24.20 6.29
CA ASP A 163 -6.95 -23.92 6.71
C ASP A 163 -6.77 -22.57 7.46
N PRO A 164 -7.24 -21.40 6.95
CA PRO A 164 -7.13 -20.14 7.68
C PRO A 164 -7.95 -20.16 8.98
N ILE A 165 -9.09 -20.85 9.04
CA ILE A 165 -9.87 -20.99 10.29
C ILE A 165 -9.03 -21.67 11.38
N ALA A 166 -8.26 -22.71 11.03
CA ALA A 166 -7.34 -23.34 11.97
C ALA A 166 -6.18 -22.41 12.36
N LYS A 167 -5.63 -21.65 11.39
CA LYS A 167 -4.57 -20.66 11.63
C LYS A 167 -4.97 -19.51 12.54
N GLY A 168 -6.26 -19.16 12.59
CA GLY A 168 -6.79 -18.07 13.41
C GLY A 168 -6.84 -18.36 14.92
N GLN A 169 -6.51 -19.58 15.35
CA GLN A 169 -6.51 -19.95 16.77
C GLN A 169 -5.36 -19.28 17.54
N LEU A 170 -5.60 -18.92 18.80
CA LEU A 170 -4.60 -18.30 19.68
C LEU A 170 -3.35 -19.16 19.91
N SER A 171 -3.43 -20.48 19.67
CA SER A 171 -2.29 -21.41 19.76
C SER A 171 -1.29 -21.27 18.60
N GLN A 172 -1.68 -20.59 17.52
CA GLN A 172 -0.85 -20.39 16.32
C GLN A 172 0.02 -19.15 16.46
N SER A 173 1.05 -19.04 15.60
CA SER A 173 1.93 -17.87 15.58
C SER A 173 1.18 -16.60 15.15
N VAL A 174 1.72 -15.43 15.52
CA VAL A 174 1.21 -14.11 15.08
C VAL A 174 1.13 -14.06 13.55
N ALA A 175 2.19 -14.47 12.86
CA ALA A 175 2.24 -14.52 11.39
C ALA A 175 1.12 -15.40 10.79
N ALA A 176 0.83 -16.57 11.38
CA ALA A 176 -0.25 -17.44 10.92
C ALA A 176 -1.63 -16.80 11.11
N ARG A 177 -1.86 -16.12 12.26
CA ARG A 177 -3.10 -15.39 12.52
C ARG A 177 -3.27 -14.19 11.58
N MET A 178 -2.19 -13.47 11.25
CA MET A 178 -2.21 -12.41 10.24
C MET A 178 -2.50 -12.95 8.83
N ALA A 179 -1.93 -14.09 8.45
CA ALA A 179 -2.25 -14.76 7.18
C ALA A 179 -3.73 -15.16 7.13
N CYS A 180 -4.27 -15.69 8.24
CA CYS A 180 -5.70 -15.97 8.40
C CYS A 180 -6.55 -14.73 8.13
N CYS A 181 -6.24 -13.58 8.74
CA CYS A 181 -6.96 -12.32 8.50
C CYS A 181 -7.07 -12.01 7.00
N LYS A 182 -5.93 -11.98 6.30
CA LYS A 182 -5.85 -11.65 4.86
C LYS A 182 -6.62 -12.64 3.99
N ILE A 183 -6.45 -13.94 4.24
CA ILE A 183 -7.14 -15.00 3.48
C ILE A 183 -8.66 -14.92 3.69
N LEU A 184 -9.13 -14.78 4.93
CA LEU A 184 -10.56 -14.67 5.23
C LEU A 184 -11.17 -13.40 4.64
N GLY A 185 -10.48 -12.27 4.73
CA GLY A 185 -10.88 -11.01 4.08
C GLY A 185 -11.12 -11.19 2.59
N LYS A 186 -10.19 -11.85 1.90
CA LYS A 186 -10.29 -12.16 0.46
C LYS A 186 -11.44 -13.11 0.16
N ILE A 187 -11.58 -14.20 0.91
CA ILE A 187 -12.66 -15.19 0.75
C ILE A 187 -14.03 -14.53 0.90
N CYS A 188 -14.21 -13.60 1.84
CA CYS A 188 -15.50 -12.92 2.06
C CYS A 188 -16.00 -12.16 0.82
N THR A 189 -15.13 -11.79 -0.10
CA THR A 189 -15.52 -11.13 -1.36
C THR A 189 -16.18 -12.11 -2.37
N LYS A 190 -16.10 -13.42 -2.14
CA LYS A 190 -16.57 -14.48 -3.04
C LYS A 190 -17.87 -15.16 -2.62
N PHE A 191 -18.15 -15.22 -1.33
CA PHE A 191 -19.23 -16.01 -0.77
C PHE A 191 -20.44 -15.17 -0.37
N GLU A 192 -21.61 -15.82 -0.33
CA GLU A 192 -22.84 -15.20 0.14
C GLU A 192 -22.81 -15.02 1.67
N SER A 193 -23.52 -13.99 2.14
CA SER A 193 -23.64 -13.61 3.56
C SER A 193 -23.89 -14.80 4.51
N PHE A 194 -24.68 -15.80 4.10
CA PHE A 194 -24.97 -16.98 4.92
C PHE A 194 -23.71 -17.79 5.27
N VAL A 195 -22.84 -18.06 4.29
CA VAL A 195 -21.60 -18.82 4.50
C VAL A 195 -20.65 -18.01 5.40
N ILE A 196 -20.52 -16.71 5.12
CA ILE A 196 -19.65 -15.81 5.89
C ILE A 196 -20.10 -15.76 7.36
N LYS A 197 -21.40 -15.53 7.61
CA LYS A 197 -21.96 -15.49 8.97
C LYS A 197 -21.71 -16.77 9.75
N LYS A 198 -21.89 -17.92 9.09
CA LYS A 198 -21.85 -19.23 9.77
C LYS A 198 -20.43 -19.72 10.01
N GLU A 199 -19.55 -19.57 9.03
CA GLU A 199 -18.25 -20.24 9.01
C GLU A 199 -17.07 -19.28 9.30
N ILE A 200 -17.18 -17.99 8.95
CA ILE A 200 -16.06 -17.04 8.95
C ILE A 200 -16.18 -16.00 10.07
N LEU A 201 -17.37 -15.45 10.28
CA LEU A 201 -17.62 -14.36 11.21
C LEU A 201 -17.15 -14.64 12.66
N PRO A 202 -17.32 -15.85 13.24
CA PRO A 202 -16.82 -16.13 14.59
C PRO A 202 -15.30 -15.96 14.72
N VAL A 203 -14.55 -16.34 13.68
CA VAL A 203 -13.09 -16.19 13.64
C VAL A 203 -12.70 -14.73 13.48
N VAL A 204 -13.40 -13.99 12.61
CA VAL A 204 -13.20 -12.54 12.42
C VAL A 204 -13.38 -11.78 13.74
N GLN A 205 -14.46 -12.03 14.47
CA GLN A 205 -14.70 -11.38 15.77
C GLN A 205 -13.64 -11.75 16.80
N SER A 206 -13.20 -13.01 16.82
CA SER A 206 -12.09 -13.44 17.68
C SER A 206 -10.78 -12.72 17.35
N LEU A 207 -10.48 -12.47 16.07
CA LEU A 207 -9.25 -11.81 15.63
C LEU A 207 -9.29 -10.29 15.85
N CYS A 208 -10.47 -9.67 15.85
CA CYS A 208 -10.63 -8.27 16.28
C CYS A 208 -10.28 -8.06 17.76
N GLN A 209 -10.39 -9.12 18.57
CA GLN A 209 -10.12 -9.13 20.00
C GLN A 209 -8.83 -9.91 20.33
N ASP A 210 -7.94 -10.06 19.35
CA ASP A 210 -6.67 -10.77 19.54
C ASP A 210 -5.79 -10.09 20.60
N VAL A 211 -4.99 -10.86 21.31
CA VAL A 211 -4.05 -10.34 22.31
C VAL A 211 -2.90 -9.54 21.67
N ASP A 212 -2.64 -9.78 20.39
CA ASP A 212 -1.59 -9.14 19.62
C ASP A 212 -2.17 -8.01 18.75
N TYR A 213 -1.63 -6.80 18.91
CA TYR A 213 -2.12 -5.61 18.22
C TYR A 213 -1.89 -5.66 16.70
N GLU A 214 -0.86 -6.36 16.22
CA GLU A 214 -0.62 -6.50 14.78
C GLU A 214 -1.72 -7.36 14.15
N VAL A 215 -2.19 -8.39 14.85
CA VAL A 215 -3.32 -9.21 14.39
C VAL A 215 -4.61 -8.40 14.40
N ARG A 216 -4.90 -7.65 15.47
CA ARG A 216 -6.09 -6.77 15.52
C ARG A 216 -6.10 -5.74 14.41
N GLY A 217 -4.97 -5.06 14.18
CA GLY A 217 -4.81 -4.10 13.09
C GLY A 217 -4.97 -4.76 11.72
N CYS A 218 -4.38 -5.94 11.53
CA CYS A 218 -4.51 -6.72 10.30
C CYS A 218 -5.98 -7.10 10.04
N MET A 219 -6.70 -7.64 11.04
CA MET A 219 -8.12 -7.99 10.89
C MET A 219 -8.97 -6.74 10.66
N CYS A 220 -8.72 -5.65 11.38
CA CYS A 220 -9.40 -4.38 11.19
C CYS A 220 -9.40 -3.96 9.72
N ASN A 221 -8.22 -3.96 9.09
CA ASN A 221 -8.05 -3.67 7.68
C ASN A 221 -8.84 -4.57 6.75
N GLN A 222 -9.21 -5.78 7.15
CA GLN A 222 -10.01 -6.69 6.31
C GLN A 222 -11.52 -6.50 6.49
N LEU A 223 -11.97 -5.82 7.56
CA LEU A 223 -13.40 -5.71 7.89
C LEU A 223 -14.23 -5.04 6.79
N HIS A 224 -13.65 -4.17 5.96
CA HIS A 224 -14.38 -3.59 4.83
C HIS A 224 -14.78 -4.65 3.79
N SER A 225 -13.91 -5.64 3.54
CA SER A 225 -14.19 -6.76 2.64
C SER A 225 -15.19 -7.73 3.25
N VAL A 226 -15.09 -7.97 4.57
CA VAL A 226 -16.06 -8.78 5.33
C VAL A 226 -17.45 -8.12 5.31
N ALA A 227 -17.53 -6.82 5.60
CA ALA A 227 -18.77 -6.03 5.58
C ALA A 227 -19.46 -6.11 4.22
N ARG A 228 -18.69 -5.95 3.13
CA ARG A 228 -19.22 -6.07 1.77
C ARG A 228 -19.85 -7.45 1.50
N GLY A 229 -19.20 -8.54 1.92
CA GLY A 229 -19.75 -9.89 1.75
C GLY A 229 -20.97 -10.18 2.64
N LEU A 230 -21.01 -9.59 3.83
CA LEU A 230 -22.12 -9.75 4.78
C LEU A 230 -23.38 -8.98 4.40
N GLY A 231 -23.22 -7.83 3.74
CA GLY A 231 -24.29 -6.89 3.46
C GLY A 231 -24.63 -5.98 4.65
N LEU A 232 -25.47 -4.97 4.40
CA LEU A 232 -25.73 -3.85 5.32
C LEU A 232 -26.18 -4.28 6.72
N GLU A 233 -27.27 -5.06 6.83
CA GLU A 233 -27.88 -5.37 8.14
C GLU A 233 -26.94 -6.17 9.04
N ALA A 234 -26.21 -7.11 8.46
CA ALA A 234 -25.22 -7.90 9.19
C ALA A 234 -23.96 -7.09 9.55
N THR A 235 -23.57 -6.16 8.68
CA THR A 235 -22.50 -5.21 8.95
C THR A 235 -22.86 -4.35 10.17
N LYS A 236 -24.09 -3.82 10.22
CA LYS A 236 -24.58 -3.03 11.36
C LYS A 236 -24.51 -3.81 12.67
N SER A 237 -25.01 -5.04 12.69
CA SER A 237 -25.12 -5.81 13.92
C SER A 237 -23.81 -6.46 14.39
N ALA A 238 -22.89 -6.78 13.47
CA ALA A 238 -21.72 -7.61 13.80
C ALA A 238 -20.36 -6.95 13.51
N ILE A 239 -20.26 -6.04 12.54
CA ILE A 239 -18.96 -5.44 12.14
C ILE A 239 -18.79 -4.04 12.72
N LEU A 240 -19.83 -3.20 12.69
CA LEU A 240 -19.74 -1.85 13.23
C LEU A 240 -19.37 -1.81 14.71
N PRO A 241 -19.88 -2.68 15.60
CA PRO A 241 -19.46 -2.70 17.00
C PRO A 241 -17.95 -2.97 17.14
N GLU A 242 -17.42 -3.97 16.42
CA GLU A 242 -15.98 -4.28 16.43
C GLU A 242 -15.16 -3.10 15.90
N LEU A 243 -15.58 -2.50 14.79
CA LEU A 243 -14.88 -1.36 14.18
C LEU A 243 -14.87 -0.14 15.13
N VAL A 244 -15.97 0.12 15.82
CA VAL A 244 -16.06 1.18 16.82
C VAL A 244 -15.07 0.95 17.98
N GLU A 245 -14.90 -0.28 18.44
CA GLU A 245 -13.92 -0.59 19.49
C GLU A 245 -12.48 -0.50 18.98
N LEU A 246 -12.19 -1.00 17.77
CA LEU A 246 -10.86 -0.90 17.15
C LEU A 246 -10.43 0.55 16.87
N THR A 247 -11.35 1.48 16.64
CA THR A 247 -10.99 2.92 16.54
C THR A 247 -10.61 3.55 17.88
N LYS A 248 -10.88 2.87 19.00
CA LYS A 248 -10.55 3.29 20.37
C LYS A 248 -9.46 2.43 21.01
N ASP A 249 -8.84 1.56 20.21
CA ASP A 249 -7.80 0.63 20.64
C ASP A 249 -6.67 1.34 21.40
N GLU A 250 -6.02 0.68 22.36
CA GLU A 250 -4.87 1.27 23.05
C GLU A 250 -3.69 1.54 22.11
N GLU A 251 -3.52 0.72 21.07
CA GLU A 251 -2.42 0.86 20.12
C GLU A 251 -2.78 1.82 18.96
N CYS A 252 -1.93 2.83 18.75
CA CYS A 252 -2.19 3.85 17.73
C CYS A 252 -2.20 3.29 16.30
N SER A 253 -1.41 2.25 16.04
CA SER A 253 -1.37 1.54 14.76
C SER A 253 -2.70 0.86 14.44
N VAL A 254 -3.39 0.30 15.44
CA VAL A 254 -4.73 -0.29 15.27
C VAL A 254 -5.76 0.80 15.02
N ARG A 255 -5.70 1.92 15.75
CA ARG A 255 -6.60 3.06 15.54
C ARG A 255 -6.50 3.65 14.13
N VAL A 256 -5.28 3.73 13.56
CA VAL A 256 -5.04 4.14 12.16
C VAL A 256 -5.81 3.24 11.19
N HIS A 257 -5.66 1.91 11.31
CA HIS A 257 -6.40 0.94 10.51
C HIS A 257 -7.92 1.02 10.71
N GLY A 258 -8.36 1.34 11.93
CA GLY A 258 -9.75 1.63 12.27
C GLY A 258 -10.31 2.78 11.42
N LEU A 259 -9.61 3.92 11.36
CA LEU A 259 -10.06 5.06 10.56
C LEU A 259 -10.08 4.74 9.06
N GLU A 260 -9.03 4.10 8.53
CA GLU A 260 -8.98 3.69 7.13
C GLU A 260 -10.17 2.77 6.77
N THR A 261 -10.47 1.82 7.65
CA THR A 261 -11.58 0.88 7.48
C THR A 261 -12.94 1.59 7.55
N VAL A 262 -13.12 2.54 8.48
CA VAL A 262 -14.31 3.40 8.54
C VAL A 262 -14.54 4.08 7.20
N VAL A 263 -13.49 4.69 6.62
CA VAL A 263 -13.57 5.36 5.31
C VAL A 263 -13.95 4.39 4.20
N ASN A 264 -13.37 3.19 4.19
CA ASN A 264 -13.61 2.17 3.17
C ASN A 264 -15.04 1.58 3.22
N VAL A 265 -15.70 1.58 4.37
CA VAL A 265 -17.10 1.11 4.49
C VAL A 265 -18.14 2.19 4.23
N LEU A 266 -17.79 3.49 4.24
CA LEU A 266 -18.73 4.62 4.16
C LEU A 266 -19.78 4.46 3.05
N ALA A 267 -19.35 4.11 1.84
CA ALA A 267 -20.23 4.02 0.68
C ALA A 267 -21.24 2.86 0.76
N SER A 268 -21.06 1.93 1.69
CA SER A 268 -21.91 0.75 1.89
C SER A 268 -22.92 0.93 3.03
N LEU A 269 -22.90 2.07 3.72
CA LEU A 269 -23.76 2.36 4.87
C LEU A 269 -24.94 3.26 4.46
N ASP A 270 -26.05 3.13 5.16
CA ASP A 270 -27.22 3.98 4.96
C ASP A 270 -27.11 5.30 5.74
N SER A 271 -28.00 6.24 5.39
CA SER A 271 -28.03 7.57 6.01
C SER A 271 -28.21 7.51 7.52
N GLU A 272 -29.03 6.59 8.03
CA GLU A 272 -29.29 6.47 9.47
C GLU A 272 -28.01 6.07 10.22
N THR A 273 -27.28 5.08 9.70
CA THR A 273 -26.01 4.62 10.28
C THR A 273 -24.94 5.71 10.19
N CYS A 274 -24.85 6.38 9.05
CA CYS A 274 -23.91 7.49 8.87
C CYS A 274 -24.17 8.59 9.90
N SER A 275 -25.42 9.02 10.06
CA SER A 275 -25.78 10.10 10.97
C SER A 275 -25.66 9.72 12.45
N SER A 276 -26.12 8.53 12.83
CA SER A 276 -26.20 8.10 14.24
C SER A 276 -24.89 7.53 14.79
N THR A 277 -24.07 6.92 13.94
CA THR A 277 -22.88 6.16 14.37
C THR A 277 -21.60 6.75 13.80
N ILE A 278 -21.51 6.90 12.49
CA ILE A 278 -20.23 7.23 11.83
C ILE A 278 -19.81 8.68 12.06
N ILE A 279 -20.71 9.65 11.91
CA ILE A 279 -20.38 11.07 12.13
C ILE A 279 -19.89 11.29 13.58
N PRO A 280 -20.59 10.84 14.64
CA PRO A 280 -20.08 10.94 16.00
C PRO A 280 -18.73 10.24 16.21
N LEU A 281 -18.55 9.05 15.63
CA LEU A 281 -17.31 8.28 15.73
C LEU A 281 -16.12 9.06 15.15
N VAL A 282 -16.26 9.53 13.91
CA VAL A 282 -15.22 10.30 13.20
C VAL A 282 -14.91 11.60 13.92
N CYS A 283 -15.92 12.35 14.37
CA CYS A 283 -15.71 13.58 15.12
C CYS A 283 -14.91 13.33 16.40
N LYS A 284 -15.25 12.28 17.15
CA LYS A 284 -14.54 11.89 18.36
C LYS A 284 -13.10 11.45 18.06
N PHE A 285 -12.91 10.62 17.04
CA PHE A 285 -11.58 10.17 16.60
C PHE A 285 -10.68 11.35 16.24
N CYS A 286 -11.18 12.29 15.44
CA CYS A 286 -10.47 13.51 15.07
C CYS A 286 -10.08 14.36 16.28
N GLN A 287 -10.96 14.50 17.27
CA GLN A 287 -10.65 15.21 18.51
C GLN A 287 -9.55 14.50 19.31
N GLN A 288 -9.62 13.18 19.43
CA GLN A 288 -8.62 12.37 20.12
C GLN A 288 -7.26 12.44 19.42
N ALA A 289 -7.22 12.32 18.09
CA ALA A 289 -5.99 12.45 17.30
C ALA A 289 -5.30 13.80 17.50
N MET A 290 -6.08 14.89 17.56
CA MET A 290 -5.56 16.23 17.82
C MET A 290 -5.03 16.40 19.26
N GLN A 291 -5.59 15.69 20.23
CA GLN A 291 -5.15 15.75 21.63
C GLN A 291 -3.94 14.85 21.90
N ALA A 292 -3.90 13.67 21.27
CA ALA A 292 -2.83 12.70 21.44
C ALA A 292 -1.57 13.07 20.65
N GLU A 293 -1.71 13.80 19.53
CA GLU A 293 -0.62 14.19 18.63
C GLU A 293 0.25 12.98 18.18
N ASP A 294 -0.36 11.80 18.08
CA ASP A 294 0.28 10.56 17.65
C ASP A 294 0.09 10.30 16.13
N SER A 295 0.45 9.10 15.66
CA SER A 295 0.35 8.69 14.26
C SER A 295 -1.08 8.71 13.69
N THR A 296 -2.12 8.82 14.51
CA THR A 296 -3.50 9.00 14.03
C THR A 296 -3.73 10.39 13.44
N LEU A 297 -2.99 11.42 13.88
CA LEU A 297 -3.15 12.80 13.40
C LEU A 297 -2.80 12.97 11.90
N PRO A 298 -1.64 12.49 11.39
CA PRO A 298 -1.37 12.53 9.97
C PRO A 298 -2.34 11.64 9.16
N GLU A 299 -2.81 10.52 9.72
CA GLU A 299 -3.81 9.67 9.05
C GLU A 299 -5.16 10.40 8.90
N VAL A 300 -5.61 11.13 9.92
CA VAL A 300 -6.79 12.01 9.79
C VAL A 300 -6.57 13.02 8.65
N GLY A 301 -5.41 13.67 8.60
CA GLY A 301 -5.06 14.58 7.51
C GLY A 301 -5.10 13.91 6.13
N LYS A 302 -4.68 12.64 6.03
CA LYS A 302 -4.70 11.84 4.79
C LYS A 302 -6.13 11.53 4.33
N GLN A 303 -7.04 11.25 5.26
CA GLN A 303 -8.40 10.83 4.95
C GLN A 303 -9.45 11.96 4.97
N ILE A 304 -9.13 13.15 5.51
CA ILE A 304 -10.11 14.21 5.79
C ILE A 304 -10.96 14.60 4.58
N GLY A 305 -10.37 14.64 3.39
CA GLY A 305 -11.10 14.95 2.15
C GLY A 305 -12.15 13.90 1.82
N LYS A 306 -11.79 12.61 1.92
CA LYS A 306 -12.72 11.48 1.68
C LYS A 306 -13.82 11.42 2.73
N ILE A 307 -13.47 11.66 3.99
CA ILE A 307 -14.42 11.71 5.11
C ILE A 307 -15.45 12.82 4.90
N ALA A 308 -14.98 14.05 4.66
CA ALA A 308 -15.84 15.21 4.51
C ALA A 308 -16.81 15.04 3.32
N HIS A 309 -16.31 14.57 2.17
CA HIS A 309 -17.16 14.30 1.00
C HIS A 309 -18.10 13.11 1.19
N GLY A 310 -17.60 11.99 1.72
CA GLY A 310 -18.39 10.78 1.93
C GLY A 310 -19.55 10.98 2.91
N LEU A 311 -19.43 11.94 3.82
CA LEU A 311 -20.46 12.27 4.80
C LEU A 311 -21.30 13.50 4.42
N LEU A 312 -20.95 14.25 3.36
CA LEU A 312 -21.54 15.55 3.03
C LEU A 312 -23.08 15.56 3.00
N ALA A 313 -23.68 14.50 2.43
CA ALA A 313 -25.13 14.37 2.31
C ALA A 313 -25.87 14.17 3.65
N TYR A 314 -25.14 13.81 4.71
CA TYR A 314 -25.69 13.41 6.00
C TYR A 314 -25.38 14.42 7.13
N LEU A 315 -24.56 15.44 6.85
CA LEU A 315 -24.12 16.43 7.82
C LEU A 315 -25.13 17.57 8.00
N THR A 316 -25.35 17.96 9.25
CA THR A 316 -25.98 19.26 9.57
C THR A 316 -25.01 20.40 9.29
N ASP A 317 -25.51 21.63 9.18
CA ASP A 317 -24.64 22.79 8.92
C ASP A 317 -23.65 23.06 10.07
N GLU A 318 -24.04 22.78 11.32
CA GLU A 318 -23.14 22.82 12.48
C GLU A 318 -22.01 21.80 12.34
N GLN A 319 -22.32 20.57 11.91
CA GLN A 319 -21.31 19.53 11.71
C GLN A 319 -20.39 19.88 10.53
N LYS A 320 -20.92 20.43 9.44
CA LYS A 320 -20.09 20.94 8.32
C LYS A 320 -19.12 22.00 8.81
N GLN A 321 -19.60 22.98 9.58
CA GLN A 321 -18.74 24.02 10.14
C GLN A 321 -17.67 23.43 11.07
N TRP A 322 -18.04 22.43 11.87
CA TRP A 322 -17.09 21.73 12.73
C TRP A 322 -15.94 21.07 11.92
N PHE A 323 -16.25 20.40 10.81
CA PHE A 323 -15.22 19.82 9.92
C PHE A 323 -14.32 20.89 9.31
N VAL A 324 -14.88 22.02 8.90
CA VAL A 324 -14.12 23.16 8.38
C VAL A 324 -13.16 23.69 9.45
N ASP A 325 -13.65 23.93 10.66
CA ASP A 325 -12.84 24.47 11.75
C ASP A 325 -11.77 23.49 12.21
N TYR A 326 -12.07 22.19 12.18
CA TYR A 326 -11.09 21.14 12.43
C TYR A 326 -9.99 21.13 11.35
N PHE A 327 -10.35 21.17 10.07
CA PHE A 327 -9.39 21.24 8.96
C PHE A 327 -8.49 22.49 9.03
N LYS A 328 -9.05 23.66 9.41
CA LYS A 328 -8.26 24.88 9.65
C LYS A 328 -7.19 24.67 10.73
N LYS A 329 -7.49 23.90 11.78
CA LYS A 329 -6.52 23.55 12.84
C LYS A 329 -5.45 22.60 12.30
N LEU A 330 -5.84 21.55 11.57
CA LEU A 330 -4.90 20.61 10.95
C LEU A 330 -3.87 21.31 10.06
N CYS A 331 -4.29 22.30 9.26
CA CYS A 331 -3.38 23.05 8.38
C CYS A 331 -2.26 23.81 9.14
N LYS A 332 -2.36 23.94 10.46
CA LYS A 332 -1.45 24.75 11.29
C LYS A 332 -0.79 23.97 12.43
N VAL A 333 -0.98 22.65 12.50
CA VAL A 333 -0.39 21.82 13.56
C VAL A 333 1.14 21.91 13.54
N GLY A 334 1.76 21.98 14.72
CA GLY A 334 3.20 22.12 14.87
C GLY A 334 3.78 23.51 14.56
N LEU A 335 3.00 24.49 14.06
CA LEU A 335 3.51 25.81 13.67
C LEU A 335 3.60 26.85 14.81
N SER A 336 3.57 26.44 16.08
CA SER A 336 3.58 27.41 17.20
C SER A 336 4.89 28.22 17.24
N LEU A 337 4.76 29.54 17.41
CA LEU A 337 5.85 30.54 17.35
C LEU A 337 6.94 30.33 18.41
N GLU A 338 6.66 29.64 19.52
CA GLU A 338 7.63 29.39 20.60
C GLU A 338 8.56 28.20 20.29
N LYS A 339 8.08 27.15 19.63
CA LYS A 339 8.88 25.96 19.26
C LYS A 339 9.85 26.24 18.10
N LEU A 340 9.49 27.15 17.19
CA LEU A 340 10.35 27.57 16.07
C LEU A 340 11.60 28.36 16.49
N LYS A 341 11.64 28.91 17.71
CA LYS A 341 12.83 29.59 18.26
C LYS A 341 13.80 28.63 18.94
N GLY A 342 13.31 27.56 19.57
CA GLY A 342 14.15 26.59 20.29
C GLY A 342 14.95 25.64 19.38
N ASN A 343 14.42 25.29 18.21
CA ASN A 343 15.09 24.35 17.30
C ASN A 343 16.22 24.96 16.45
N ARG A 344 16.47 26.29 16.51
CA ARG A 344 17.61 26.90 15.80
C ARG A 344 18.93 26.80 16.57
N ASP A 345 18.90 26.55 17.87
CA ASP A 345 20.10 26.57 18.72
C ASP A 345 20.73 25.16 18.95
N ILE A 346 20.10 24.09 18.45
CA ILE A 346 20.53 22.70 18.73
C ILE A 346 21.27 22.03 17.54
N VAL A 347 21.26 22.62 16.34
CA VAL A 347 21.75 21.95 15.11
C VAL A 347 23.29 21.94 14.96
N GLU A 348 24.06 22.43 15.95
CA GLU A 348 25.53 22.53 15.81
C GLU A 348 26.38 21.56 16.65
N LYS A 349 25.81 20.61 17.39
CA LYS A 349 26.64 19.61 18.10
C LYS A 349 26.12 18.19 18.00
N ASP A 350 27.06 17.32 17.63
CA ASP A 350 27.09 15.87 17.77
C ASP A 350 26.53 15.04 16.60
N ILE A 351 27.36 14.90 15.55
CA ILE A 351 27.31 13.77 14.62
C ILE A 351 28.31 12.72 15.15
N SER A 352 27.80 11.64 15.72
CA SER A 352 28.53 10.37 15.88
C SER A 352 27.78 9.28 15.12
N PRO A 353 28.44 8.41 14.34
CA PRO A 353 27.77 7.43 13.51
C PRO A 353 27.55 6.14 14.30
N THR A 354 26.30 5.81 14.61
CA THR A 354 25.92 4.44 14.95
C THR A 354 24.72 4.05 14.11
N ILE A 355 24.97 3.11 13.19
CA ILE A 355 23.97 2.50 12.31
C ILE A 355 23.27 1.41 13.12
N THR A 356 21.97 1.59 13.38
CA THR A 356 21.03 0.50 13.63
C THR A 356 19.63 0.96 13.24
N GLU A 357 18.92 0.07 12.57
CA GLU A 357 17.71 0.26 11.78
C GLU A 357 16.46 0.49 12.64
N ILE A 358 15.76 1.58 12.29
CA ILE A 358 14.30 1.87 12.22
C ILE A 358 14.26 3.41 12.11
N PRO A 359 13.61 4.03 11.10
CA PRO A 359 13.48 5.48 11.09
C PRO A 359 12.57 5.86 12.26
N ASP A 360 13.17 6.32 13.35
CA ASP A 360 12.44 6.92 14.46
C ASP A 360 11.70 8.13 13.87
N PHE A 361 10.39 7.98 13.65
CA PHE A 361 9.52 9.05 13.17
C PHE A 361 9.57 10.16 14.22
N THR A 362 10.41 11.17 13.99
CA THR A 362 10.54 12.30 14.90
C THR A 362 9.17 12.99 15.02
N GLU A 363 8.85 13.57 16.19
CA GLU A 363 7.58 14.29 16.38
C GLU A 363 7.36 15.38 15.30
N ASP A 364 8.45 15.99 14.84
CA ASP A 364 8.44 16.97 13.75
C ASP A 364 7.95 16.38 12.42
N ASP A 365 8.17 15.09 12.17
CA ASP A 365 7.72 14.40 10.95
C ASP A 365 6.20 14.20 10.94
N LYS A 366 5.57 13.93 12.09
CA LYS A 366 4.11 13.70 12.18
C LYS A 366 3.32 14.97 11.87
N PHE A 367 3.73 16.11 12.42
CA PHE A 367 3.09 17.40 12.13
C PHE A 367 3.33 17.84 10.69
N LEU A 368 4.54 17.61 10.18
CA LEU A 368 4.88 17.82 8.77
C LEU A 368 3.95 17.01 7.86
N GLU A 369 3.87 15.70 8.06
CA GLU A 369 3.05 14.80 7.26
C GLU A 369 1.57 15.19 7.34
N CYS A 370 1.07 15.60 8.52
CA CYS A 370 -0.28 16.10 8.67
C CYS A 370 -0.55 17.34 7.79
N ARG A 371 0.33 18.35 7.83
CA ARG A 371 0.19 19.56 6.99
C ARG A 371 0.35 19.25 5.50
N LYS A 372 1.27 18.33 5.14
CA LYS A 372 1.44 17.83 3.77
C LYS A 372 0.16 17.16 3.26
N ASN A 373 -0.46 16.31 4.07
CA ASN A 373 -1.72 15.65 3.75
C ASN A 373 -2.88 16.65 3.64
N CYS A 374 -2.90 17.71 4.45
CA CYS A 374 -3.87 18.79 4.31
C CYS A 374 -3.70 19.56 3.00
N ALA A 375 -2.46 19.85 2.59
CA ALA A 375 -2.16 20.46 1.30
C ALA A 375 -2.64 19.59 0.12
N TYR A 376 -2.40 18.28 0.19
CA TYR A 376 -2.88 17.33 -0.82
C TYR A 376 -4.42 17.28 -0.90
N ASN A 377 -5.11 17.26 0.26
CA ASN A 377 -6.56 17.20 0.35
C ASN A 377 -7.27 18.56 0.18
N PHE A 378 -6.54 19.65 -0.05
CA PHE A 378 -7.12 20.99 -0.11
C PHE A 378 -8.23 21.15 -1.17
N PRO A 379 -8.07 20.67 -2.42
CA PRO A 379 -9.14 20.75 -3.43
C PRO A 379 -10.44 20.07 -2.97
N ALA A 380 -10.33 18.93 -2.28
CA ALA A 380 -11.49 18.24 -1.71
C ALA A 380 -12.18 19.13 -0.67
N MET A 381 -11.42 19.78 0.22
CA MET A 381 -12.03 20.69 1.19
C MET A 381 -12.67 21.93 0.55
N VAL A 382 -12.15 22.43 -0.57
CA VAL A 382 -12.84 23.51 -1.34
C VAL A 382 -14.15 23.01 -1.94
N LEU A 383 -14.19 21.80 -2.50
CA LEU A 383 -15.43 21.20 -2.99
C LEU A 383 -16.44 20.99 -1.88
N PHE A 384 -15.98 20.61 -0.68
CA PHE A 384 -16.83 20.37 0.49
C PHE A 384 -17.56 21.63 0.97
N ILE A 385 -16.85 22.77 1.03
CA ILE A 385 -17.45 24.05 1.46
C ILE A 385 -18.12 24.83 0.32
N GLY A 386 -17.74 24.55 -0.93
CA GLY A 386 -18.12 25.30 -2.12
C GLY A 386 -17.26 26.55 -2.36
N ALA A 387 -16.96 26.82 -3.64
CA ALA A 387 -16.08 27.91 -4.09
C ALA A 387 -16.46 29.31 -3.57
N LYS A 388 -17.75 29.57 -3.33
CA LYS A 388 -18.25 30.86 -2.81
C LYS A 388 -17.74 31.18 -1.41
N HIS A 389 -17.53 30.15 -0.58
CA HIS A 389 -17.12 30.29 0.82
C HIS A 389 -15.60 30.19 1.00
N PHE A 390 -14.86 29.89 -0.07
CA PHE A 390 -13.40 29.73 -0.03
C PHE A 390 -12.69 30.92 0.61
N LYS A 391 -13.07 32.14 0.21
CA LYS A 391 -12.41 33.37 0.69
C LYS A 391 -12.58 33.57 2.20
N SER A 392 -13.75 33.27 2.75
CA SER A 392 -14.02 33.45 4.18
C SER A 392 -13.47 32.30 5.02
N GLU A 393 -13.54 31.07 4.52
CA GLU A 393 -13.25 29.88 5.31
C GLU A 393 -11.82 29.32 5.11
N LEU A 394 -11.32 29.25 3.88
CA LEU A 394 -10.12 28.45 3.57
C LEU A 394 -8.93 29.25 3.03
N LEU A 395 -9.13 30.46 2.50
CA LEU A 395 -8.04 31.27 1.95
C LEU A 395 -6.89 31.47 2.95
N GLY A 396 -7.21 31.78 4.21
CA GLY A 396 -6.19 31.95 5.24
C GLY A 396 -5.37 30.68 5.53
N CYS A 397 -5.96 29.50 5.38
CA CYS A 397 -5.25 28.22 5.51
C CYS A 397 -4.42 27.93 4.27
N PHE A 398 -4.96 28.19 3.08
CA PHE A 398 -4.24 28.02 1.83
C PHE A 398 -2.96 28.88 1.79
N SER A 399 -3.08 30.17 2.13
CA SER A 399 -1.95 31.08 2.25
C SER A 399 -0.95 30.66 3.34
N SER A 400 -1.43 30.04 4.43
CA SER A 400 -0.55 29.51 5.48
C SER A 400 0.30 28.36 4.96
N LEU A 401 -0.30 27.42 4.20
CA LEU A 401 0.42 26.28 3.64
C LEU A 401 1.37 26.70 2.50
N CYS A 402 1.04 27.74 1.72
CA CYS A 402 1.96 28.32 0.74
C CYS A 402 3.20 28.95 1.40
N LYS A 403 3.10 29.34 2.68
CA LYS A 403 4.18 29.94 3.49
C LYS A 403 4.79 28.95 4.47
N ASP A 404 4.47 27.67 4.35
CA ASP A 404 4.92 26.66 5.33
C ASP A 404 6.45 26.66 5.44
N PRO A 405 7.02 26.59 6.66
CA PRO A 405 8.47 26.53 6.82
C PRO A 405 9.08 25.32 6.10
N ASN A 406 8.34 24.21 5.98
CA ASN A 406 8.85 23.01 5.33
C ASN A 406 8.56 23.02 3.83
N VAL A 407 9.62 22.80 3.04
CA VAL A 407 9.57 22.78 1.57
C VAL A 407 8.64 21.70 1.00
N GLN A 408 8.49 20.56 1.68
CA GLN A 408 7.63 19.46 1.19
C GLN A 408 6.14 19.83 1.22
N VAL A 409 5.71 20.60 2.22
CA VAL A 409 4.34 21.14 2.26
C VAL A 409 4.14 22.13 1.12
N ARG A 410 5.05 23.10 0.95
CA ARG A 410 4.96 24.10 -0.12
C ARG A 410 4.98 23.46 -1.51
N LYS A 411 5.81 22.43 -1.72
CA LYS A 411 5.87 21.61 -2.94
C LYS A 411 4.52 20.95 -3.22
N THR A 412 3.90 20.38 -2.19
CA THR A 412 2.60 19.70 -2.31
C THR A 412 1.49 20.69 -2.67
N VAL A 413 1.42 21.84 -2.00
CA VAL A 413 0.46 22.91 -2.33
C VAL A 413 0.66 23.40 -3.77
N SER A 414 1.92 23.63 -4.16
CA SER A 414 2.27 24.08 -5.51
C SER A 414 1.85 23.07 -6.58
N GLY A 415 2.11 21.77 -6.35
CA GLY A 415 1.65 20.70 -7.23
C GLY A 415 0.13 20.61 -7.35
N GLY A 416 -0.61 20.85 -6.25
CA GLY A 416 -2.07 20.84 -6.20
C GLY A 416 -2.77 22.17 -6.55
N PHE A 417 -2.02 23.24 -6.82
CA PHE A 417 -2.58 24.58 -6.97
C PHE A 417 -3.53 24.70 -8.17
N HIS A 418 -3.20 24.02 -9.28
CA HIS A 418 -4.06 23.99 -10.48
C HIS A 418 -5.41 23.34 -10.19
N GLU A 419 -5.45 22.33 -9.32
CA GLU A 419 -6.69 21.68 -8.89
C GLU A 419 -7.58 22.60 -8.05
N VAL A 420 -6.98 23.31 -7.09
CA VAL A 420 -7.72 24.34 -6.32
C VAL A 420 -8.24 25.44 -7.26
N SER A 421 -7.42 25.87 -8.21
CA SER A 421 -7.81 26.88 -9.21
C SER A 421 -9.00 26.42 -10.05
N ARG A 422 -8.97 25.17 -10.51
CA ARG A 422 -10.06 24.53 -11.27
C ARG A 422 -11.35 24.49 -10.46
N VAL A 423 -11.29 24.09 -9.19
CA VAL A 423 -12.45 24.00 -8.31
C VAL A 423 -13.06 25.38 -8.00
N LEU A 424 -12.24 26.44 -7.90
CA LEU A 424 -12.72 27.79 -7.64
C LEU A 424 -13.41 28.46 -8.84
N GLY A 425 -13.03 28.08 -10.06
CA GLY A 425 -13.58 28.64 -11.30
C GLY A 425 -13.50 30.17 -11.31
N GLN A 426 -14.65 30.84 -11.42
CA GLN A 426 -14.75 32.31 -11.44
C GLN A 426 -14.17 33.01 -10.19
N HIS A 427 -13.98 32.29 -9.07
CA HIS A 427 -13.43 32.83 -7.83
C HIS A 427 -11.89 32.74 -7.76
N VAL A 428 -11.21 32.20 -8.77
CA VAL A 428 -9.76 31.91 -8.76
C VAL A 428 -8.87 33.14 -8.52
N ALA A 429 -9.32 34.34 -8.91
CA ALA A 429 -8.53 35.57 -8.81
C ALA A 429 -8.02 35.87 -7.39
N VAL A 430 -8.69 35.35 -6.35
CA VAL A 430 -8.27 35.52 -4.95
C VAL A 430 -6.94 34.84 -4.63
N LEU A 431 -6.50 33.87 -5.44
CA LEU A 431 -5.26 33.12 -5.26
C LEU A 431 -4.03 33.78 -5.86
N GLN A 432 -4.19 34.89 -6.59
CA GLN A 432 -3.08 35.57 -7.26
C GLN A 432 -1.89 35.88 -6.32
N PRO A 433 -2.09 36.36 -5.08
CA PRO A 433 -0.98 36.62 -4.17
C PRO A 433 -0.20 35.35 -3.81
N ASP A 434 -0.90 34.23 -3.60
CA ASP A 434 -0.31 32.94 -3.25
C ASP A 434 0.46 32.33 -4.43
N LEU A 435 -0.04 32.50 -5.65
CA LEU A 435 0.70 32.09 -6.85
C LEU A 435 2.01 32.86 -7.00
N ILE A 436 1.97 34.18 -6.83
CA ILE A 436 3.18 35.02 -6.92
C ILE A 436 4.20 34.62 -5.85
N LEU A 437 3.72 34.27 -4.65
CA LEU A 437 4.58 33.78 -3.57
C LEU A 437 5.29 32.49 -3.97
N LEU A 438 4.56 31.49 -4.46
CA LEU A 438 5.12 30.19 -4.85
C LEU A 438 6.08 30.31 -6.04
N LEU A 439 5.83 31.23 -6.98
CA LEU A 439 6.74 31.52 -8.11
C LEU A 439 8.02 32.24 -7.71
N LYS A 440 8.11 32.70 -6.46
CA LYS A 440 9.30 33.32 -5.86
C LYS A 440 9.97 32.41 -4.83
N ASP A 441 9.54 31.15 -4.72
CA ASP A 441 10.14 30.20 -3.80
C ASP A 441 11.58 29.89 -4.19
N GLU A 442 12.44 29.68 -3.20
CA GLU A 442 13.86 29.34 -3.43
C GLU A 442 14.03 27.90 -3.93
N SER A 443 13.04 27.03 -3.66
CA SER A 443 13.09 25.63 -4.06
C SER A 443 12.63 25.41 -5.49
N VAL A 444 13.50 24.81 -6.31
CA VAL A 444 13.19 24.40 -7.69
C VAL A 444 11.98 23.48 -7.76
N ASP A 445 11.83 22.59 -6.77
CA ASP A 445 10.70 21.65 -6.72
C ASP A 445 9.36 22.38 -6.51
N VAL A 446 9.35 23.46 -5.73
CA VAL A 446 8.15 24.30 -5.54
C VAL A 446 7.85 25.09 -6.80
N LEU A 447 8.88 25.67 -7.43
CA LEU A 447 8.75 26.42 -8.68
C LEU A 447 8.20 25.57 -9.83
N ARG A 448 8.65 24.31 -9.95
CA ARG A 448 8.14 23.35 -10.96
C ARG A 448 6.63 23.16 -10.85
N GLY A 449 6.09 23.01 -9.64
CA GLY A 449 4.64 22.94 -9.43
C GLY A 449 3.92 24.21 -9.88
N GLY A 450 4.47 25.39 -9.59
CA GLY A 450 3.88 26.68 -9.94
C GLY A 450 3.84 26.94 -11.45
N LEU A 451 4.81 26.42 -12.20
CA LEU A 451 4.84 26.51 -13.66
C LEU A 451 3.74 25.69 -14.33
N VAL A 452 3.39 24.51 -13.77
CA VAL A 452 2.27 23.68 -14.27
C VAL A 452 0.95 24.46 -14.20
N VAL A 453 0.76 25.29 -13.18
CA VAL A 453 -0.42 26.16 -13.03
C VAL A 453 -0.54 27.14 -14.20
N ILE A 454 0.55 27.82 -14.54
CA ILE A 454 0.56 28.83 -15.61
C ILE A 454 0.21 28.18 -16.95
N ILE A 455 0.81 27.03 -17.25
CA ILE A 455 0.53 26.29 -18.49
C ILE A 455 -0.95 25.86 -18.55
N HIS A 456 -1.50 25.39 -17.44
CA HIS A 456 -2.90 24.96 -17.41
C HIS A 456 -3.88 26.13 -17.57
N CYS A 457 -3.60 27.28 -16.94
CA CYS A 457 -4.39 28.51 -17.11
C CYS A 457 -4.31 29.07 -18.54
N GLN A 458 -3.16 28.96 -19.21
CA GLN A 458 -3.02 29.36 -20.62
C GLN A 458 -3.87 28.48 -21.54
N ASN A 459 -3.87 27.16 -21.34
CA ASN A 459 -4.65 26.22 -22.15
C ASN A 459 -6.19 26.35 -21.95
N GLN A 460 -6.64 26.79 -20.78
CA GLN A 460 -8.07 27.09 -20.55
C GLN A 460 -8.50 28.43 -21.14
N SER A 461 -7.59 29.40 -21.22
CA SER A 461 -7.85 30.72 -21.83
C SER A 461 -7.94 30.64 -23.36
N SER A 462 -7.37 29.59 -23.99
CA SER A 462 -7.46 29.33 -25.43
C SER A 462 -8.73 28.58 -25.88
N MET A 463 -9.65 28.26 -24.95
CA MET A 463 -10.92 27.59 -25.25
C MET A 463 -12.14 28.53 -25.20
N TYR A 464 -11.93 29.85 -25.14
CA TYR A 464 -12.98 30.87 -25.21
C TYR A 464 -12.73 31.90 -26.30
#